data_AF-A0AAN9AAE6-F1
#
_entry.id   AF-A0AAN9AAE6-F1
#
_cell.length_a   1.000
_cell.length_b   1.000
_cell.length_c   1.000
_cell.angle_alpha   90.00
_cell.angle_beta   90.00
_cell.angle_gamma   90.00
#
_symmetry.space_group_name_H-M   'P 1'
#
loop_
_entity.id
_entity.type
_entity.pdbx_description
1 polymer ?
#
loop_
_entity_poly.entity_id
_entity_poly.type
_entity_poly.pdbx_seq_one_letter_code
_entity_poly.pdbx_strand_id
1 'polypeptide(L)' 'EQTMDLMKCPPKTDDNGEVKAMRGGGCRRIDYLLTSKSSKLSPTGFWFSTAIGGLTDHIPVVLMCEEKAHSD' A
#
# COMPACT_ATOMS: atom_id res chain seq x y z
N GLU A 1 10.58 8.67 -14.07
CA GLU A 1 10.54 7.31 -13.48
C GLU A 1 10.43 7.36 -11.94
N GLN A 2 9.56 8.23 -11.38
CA GLN A 2 9.43 8.40 -9.92
C GLN A 2 8.42 7.45 -9.28
N THR A 3 7.47 6.93 -10.04
CA THR A 3 6.24 6.35 -9.50
C THR A 3 6.46 5.04 -8.74
N MET A 4 7.41 4.19 -9.17
CA MET A 4 7.62 2.86 -8.57
C MET A 4 8.42 2.90 -7.25
N ASP A 5 9.26 3.91 -7.04
CA ASP A 5 10.05 4.05 -5.81
C ASP A 5 9.19 4.57 -4.64
N LEU A 6 8.18 5.40 -4.93
CA LEU A 6 7.25 5.96 -3.93
C LEU A 6 6.29 4.90 -3.35
N MET A 7 6.12 3.79 -4.05
CA MET A 7 5.23 2.68 -3.70
C MET A 7 5.71 1.83 -2.51
N LYS A 8 7.00 1.90 -2.17
CA LYS A 8 7.64 0.95 -1.23
C LYS A 8 8.10 1.59 0.08
N CYS A 9 7.85 2.88 0.31
CA CYS A 9 8.34 3.57 1.50
C CYS A 9 7.24 3.69 2.57
N PRO A 10 7.24 2.82 3.61
CA PRO A 10 6.59 3.19 4.86
C PRO A 10 7.23 4.50 5.38
N PRO A 11 6.48 5.34 6.10
CA PRO A 11 7.03 6.57 6.64
C PRO A 11 8.27 6.26 7.49
N LYS A 12 9.38 6.96 7.24
CA LYS A 12 10.57 6.85 8.08
C LYS A 12 10.23 7.35 9.49
N THR A 13 10.57 6.56 10.49
CA THR A 13 10.50 6.97 11.90
C THR A 13 11.78 7.73 12.27
N ASP A 14 11.69 8.62 13.25
CA ASP A 14 12.88 9.21 13.87
C ASP A 14 13.56 8.23 14.84
N ASP A 15 14.63 8.67 15.51
CA ASP A 15 15.40 7.86 16.46
C ASP A 15 14.57 7.38 17.67
N ASN A 16 13.41 7.98 17.92
CA ASN A 16 12.47 7.58 18.97
C ASN A 16 11.35 6.67 18.46
N GLY A 17 11.37 6.30 17.17
CA GLY A 17 10.32 5.51 16.54
C GLY A 17 9.08 6.32 16.15
N GLU A 18 9.09 7.65 16.26
CA GLU A 18 7.95 8.50 15.93
C GLU A 18 7.93 8.88 14.44
N VAL A 19 6.74 8.91 13.83
CA VAL A 19 6.58 9.40 12.45
C VAL A 19 6.51 10.93 12.47
N LYS A 20 7.57 11.60 12.00
CA LYS A 20 7.60 13.06 11.84
C LYS A 20 7.44 13.49 10.39
N ALA A 21 6.77 14.61 10.18
CA ALA A 21 6.64 15.23 8.86
C ALA A 21 8.02 15.74 8.39
N MET A 22 8.45 15.33 7.20
CA MET A 22 9.71 15.77 6.58
C MET A 22 9.44 16.54 5.29
N ARG A 23 10.27 17.54 4.99
CA ARG A 23 10.27 18.20 3.67
C ARG A 23 10.64 17.16 2.61
N GLY A 24 9.76 16.98 1.62
CA GLY A 24 9.92 15.95 0.58
C GLY A 24 8.61 15.26 0.19
N GLY A 25 7.56 15.33 1.03
CA GLY A 25 6.12 15.27 0.71
C GLY A 25 5.52 14.03 0.00
N GLY A 26 6.21 13.40 -0.96
CA GLY A 26 5.60 12.51 -1.95
C GLY A 26 5.84 11.02 -1.75
N CYS A 27 6.59 10.60 -0.72
CA CYS A 27 7.03 9.20 -0.57
C CYS A 27 6.29 8.40 0.51
N ARG A 28 5.07 8.81 0.90
CA ARG A 28 4.34 8.14 2.00
C ARG A 28 3.33 7.16 1.42
N ARG A 29 3.52 5.86 1.65
CA ARG A 29 2.39 4.91 1.53
C ARG A 29 1.45 5.15 2.72
N ILE A 30 0.34 5.85 2.47
CA ILE A 30 -0.72 6.10 3.47
C ILE A 30 -1.97 5.26 3.23
N ASP A 31 -2.13 4.73 2.02
CA ASP A 31 -3.22 3.83 1.66
C ASP A 31 -2.76 2.37 1.76
N TYR A 32 -3.52 1.55 2.51
CA TYR A 32 -3.24 0.14 2.74
C TYR A 32 -4.52 -0.68 2.53
N LEU A 33 -4.39 -1.78 1.80
CA LEU A 33 -5.39 -2.85 1.77
C LEU A 33 -4.83 -4.02 2.57
N LEU A 34 -5.52 -4.40 3.64
CA LEU A 34 -5.12 -5.47 4.55
C LEU A 34 -6.24 -6.52 4.62
N THR A 35 -5.87 -7.78 4.70
CA THR A 35 -6.81 -8.88 4.97
C THR A 35 -6.88 -9.14 6.47
N SER A 36 -8.09 -9.40 7.00
CA SER A 36 -8.24 -9.91 8.37
C SER A 36 -7.55 -11.27 8.52
N LYS A 37 -7.00 -11.57 9.71
CA LYS A 37 -6.47 -12.90 10.03
C LYS A 37 -7.52 -14.01 9.92
N SER A 38 -8.77 -13.69 10.25
CA SER A 38 -9.92 -14.60 10.11
C SER A 38 -10.48 -14.67 8.70
N SER A 39 -9.91 -13.93 7.74
CA SER A 39 -10.40 -13.89 6.37
C SER A 39 -10.27 -15.26 5.70
N LYS A 40 -11.33 -15.66 5.01
CA LYS A 40 -11.33 -16.79 4.06
C LYS A 40 -10.61 -16.45 2.76
N LEU A 41 -10.16 -15.21 2.57
CA LEU A 41 -9.46 -14.78 1.37
C LEU A 41 -7.93 -14.82 1.59
N SER A 42 -7.20 -15.32 0.60
CA SER A 42 -5.74 -15.24 0.49
C SER A 42 -5.35 -14.27 -0.63
N PRO A 43 -4.46 -13.29 -0.37
CA PRO A 43 -3.91 -12.44 -1.42
C PRO A 43 -3.16 -13.24 -2.48
N THR A 44 -3.45 -12.97 -3.75
CA THR A 44 -2.78 -13.61 -4.90
C THR A 44 -2.00 -12.62 -5.75
N GLY A 45 -2.28 -11.32 -5.62
CA GLY A 45 -1.51 -10.28 -6.30
C GLY A 45 -1.76 -8.89 -5.75
N PHE A 46 -0.87 -7.97 -6.10
CA PHE A 46 -0.92 -6.60 -5.66
C PHE A 46 -0.22 -5.67 -6.67
N TRP A 47 -0.79 -4.49 -6.89
CA TRP A 47 -0.15 -3.44 -7.68
C TRP A 47 -0.71 -2.06 -7.33
N PHE A 48 -0.05 -1.05 -7.87
CA PHE A 48 -0.49 0.34 -7.80
C PHE A 48 -0.96 0.78 -9.19
N SER A 49 -2.12 1.42 -9.25
CA SER A 49 -2.70 1.88 -10.51
C SER A 49 -2.41 3.35 -10.73
N THR A 50 -1.83 3.69 -11.88
CA THR A 50 -1.65 5.09 -12.30
C THR A 50 -2.77 5.56 -13.22
N ALA A 51 -3.82 4.76 -13.42
CA ALA A 51 -4.87 5.00 -14.41
C ALA A 51 -5.63 6.32 -14.19
N ILE A 52 -5.71 6.80 -12.94
CA ILE A 52 -6.37 8.07 -12.58
C ILE A 52 -5.38 9.17 -12.18
N GLY A 53 -4.11 9.02 -12.58
CA GLY A 53 -3.09 10.05 -12.35
C GLY A 53 -3.52 11.39 -12.96
N GLY A 54 -3.49 12.45 -12.14
CA GLY A 54 -3.95 13.79 -12.53
C GLY A 54 -5.40 14.12 -12.16
N LEU A 55 -6.20 13.12 -11.74
CA LEU A 55 -7.55 13.34 -11.19
C LEU A 55 -7.58 13.29 -9.66
N THR A 56 -6.56 12.70 -9.05
CA THR A 56 -6.36 12.61 -7.60
C THR A 56 -4.87 12.73 -7.29
N ASP A 57 -4.57 13.15 -6.08
CA ASP A 57 -3.24 13.20 -5.48
C ASP A 57 -2.82 11.86 -4.83
N HIS A 58 -3.70 10.85 -4.84
CA HIS A 58 -3.40 9.50 -4.37
C HIS A 58 -3.17 8.52 -5.53
N ILE A 59 -2.33 7.51 -5.29
CA ILE A 59 -2.13 6.38 -6.21
C ILE A 59 -2.96 5.20 -5.69
N PRO A 60 -4.03 4.77 -6.41
CA PRO A 60 -4.83 3.62 -5.99
C PRO A 60 -4.00 2.35 -5.79
N VAL A 61 -4.35 1.65 -4.72
CA VAL A 61 -3.78 0.35 -4.36
C VAL A 61 -4.76 -0.74 -4.73
N VAL A 62 -4.29 -1.82 -5.35
CA VAL A 62 -5.11 -2.96 -5.72
C VAL A 62 -4.58 -4.23 -5.08
N LEU A 63 -5.50 -5.05 -4.56
CA LEU A 63 -5.24 -6.36 -3.97
C LEU A 63 -6.14 -7.39 -4.65
N MET A 64 -5.54 -8.38 -5.31
CA MET A 64 -6.27 -9.56 -5.80
C MET A 64 -6.27 -10.62 -4.71
N CYS A 65 -7.41 -11.29 -4.57
CA CYS A 65 -7.65 -12.28 -3.56
C CYS A 65 -8.37 -13.49 -4.17
N GLU A 66 -8.07 -14.67 -3.66
CA GLU A 66 -8.80 -15.91 -3.92
C GLU A 66 -9.32 -16.49 -2.61
N GLU A 67 -10.35 -17.33 -2.68
CA GLU A 67 -10.81 -18.08 -1.50
C GLU A 67 -9.77 -19.14 -1.10
N LYS A 68 -9.46 -19.20 0.20
CA LYS A 68 -8.65 -20.26 0.79
C LYS A 68 -9.40 -21.58 0.61
N ALA A 69 -8.73 -22.56 0.02
CA ALA A 69 -9.22 -23.93 0.01
C ALA A 69 -9.55 -24.37 1.44
N HIS A 70 -10.75 -24.90 1.67
CA HIS A 70 -11.08 -25.57 2.93
C HIS A 70 -10.20 -26.81 3.01
N SER A 71 -9.25 -26.80 3.95
CA SER A 71 -8.63 -28.03 4.41
C SER A 71 -9.62 -28.71 5.36
N ASP A 72 -10.28 -29.75 4.87
CA ASP A 72 -11.07 -30.69 5.68
C ASP A 72 -10.21 -31.40 6.74
#